data_AF-A0A854CG99-F1
#
_entry.id   AF-A0A854CG99-F1
#
_cell.length_a   1.000
_cell.length_b   1.000
_cell.length_c   1.000
_cell.angle_alpha   90.00
_cell.angle_beta   90.00
_cell.angle_gamma   90.00
#
_symmetry.space_group_name_H-M   'P 1'
#
loop_
_entity.id
_entity.type
_entity.pdbx_description
1 polymer ?
#
loop_
_entity_poly.entity_id
_entity_poly.type
_entity_poly.pdbx_seq_one_letter_code
_entity_poly.pdbx_strand_id
1 'polypeptide(L)'
;MSATAPVRTLRPVFVLAATVVCTFALLVSVFPLESGRVLLDAHTWASRNVGWYYLLAMTLYLVFVLATALSSDGNIKRGADHDEPEFSYLSWAGMLFADGISITLFFFCVSEPLTHYLQPPQGGTGNDEASARQAMQVLFCIGVCMAGACSHSPPWP
;
A
#
# COMPACT_ATOMS: atom_id res chain seq x y z
N MET A 1 9.31 29.46 26.97
CA MET A 1 10.59 28.77 26.70
C MET A 1 10.52 27.43 27.41
N SER A 2 9.90 26.43 26.79
CA SER A 2 9.81 25.07 27.32
C SER A 2 11.17 24.40 27.20
N ALA A 3 11.69 23.88 28.32
CA ALA A 3 12.96 23.17 28.37
C ALA A 3 12.85 21.88 27.52
N THR A 4 13.64 21.80 26.45
CA THR A 4 13.77 20.60 25.63
C THR A 4 14.42 19.51 26.48
N ALA A 5 13.65 18.51 26.90
CA ALA A 5 14.22 17.29 27.48
C ALA A 5 15.25 16.70 26.49
N PRO A 6 16.39 16.17 26.94
CA PRO A 6 17.37 15.57 26.05
C PRO A 6 16.71 14.41 25.30
N VAL A 7 16.64 14.49 23.98
CA VAL A 7 16.08 13.45 23.11
C VAL A 7 16.93 12.19 23.28
N ARG A 8 16.42 11.23 24.06
CA ARG A 8 17.10 9.95 24.31
C ARG A 8 16.73 8.99 23.19
N THR A 9 17.53 8.96 22.14
CA THR A 9 17.40 7.93 21.10
C THR A 9 17.81 6.57 21.64
N LEU A 10 17.05 5.54 21.28
CA LEU A 10 17.44 4.14 21.49
C LEU A 10 18.58 3.81 20.52
N ARG A 11 19.79 4.22 20.89
CA ARG A 11 21.02 4.01 20.11
C ARG A 11 21.20 2.60 19.55
N PRO A 12 20.92 1.49 20.28
CA PRO A 12 21.09 0.16 19.70
C PRO A 12 20.14 -0.11 18.52
N VAL A 13 18.89 0.34 18.61
CA VAL A 13 17.89 0.16 17.55
C VAL A 13 18.26 1.01 16.33
N PHE A 14 18.66 2.26 16.57
CA PHE A 14 19.05 3.18 15.50
C PHE A 14 20.27 2.68 14.73
N VAL A 15 21.32 2.25 15.44
CA VAL A 15 22.55 1.76 14.80
C VAL A 15 22.27 0.46 14.04
N LEU A 16 21.52 -0.47 14.63
CA LEU A 16 21.16 -1.71 13.94
C LEU A 16 20.38 -1.44 12.65
N ALA A 17 19.33 -0.61 12.72
CA ALA A 17 18.53 -0.26 11.56
C ALA A 17 19.35 0.45 10.48
N ALA A 18 20.16 1.44 10.87
CA ALA A 18 21.03 2.18 9.93
C ALA A 18 22.04 1.26 9.25
N THR A 19 22.72 0.39 10.01
CA THR A 19 23.69 -0.55 9.42
C THR A 19 23.03 -1.53 8.46
N VAL A 20 21.86 -2.09 8.81
CA VAL A 20 21.14 -3.01 7.92
C VAL A 20 20.72 -2.30 6.63
N VAL A 21 20.10 -1.12 6.73
CA VAL A 21 19.64 -0.36 5.55
C VAL A 21 20.81 0.07 4.67
N CYS A 22 21.88 0.63 5.24
CA CYS A 22 23.06 1.04 4.48
C CYS A 22 23.75 -0.14 3.79
N THR A 23 23.87 -1.29 4.48
CA THR A 23 24.49 -2.49 3.89
C THR A 23 23.65 -3.02 2.75
N PHE A 24 22.32 -3.12 2.93
CA PHE A 24 21.41 -3.55 1.88
C PHE A 24 21.46 -2.62 0.65
N ALA A 25 21.40 -1.31 0.87
CA ALA A 25 21.49 -0.32 -0.21
C ALA A 25 22.82 -0.41 -0.98
N LEU A 26 23.93 -0.60 -0.27
CA LEU A 26 25.25 -0.74 -0.88
C LEU A 26 25.37 -2.03 -1.71
N LEU A 27 24.87 -3.16 -1.20
CA LEU A 27 24.86 -4.43 -1.93
C LEU A 27 24.08 -4.34 -3.24
N VAL A 28 22.87 -3.76 -3.19
CA VAL A 28 22.03 -3.57 -4.38
C VAL A 28 22.68 -2.60 -5.39
N SER A 29 23.35 -1.56 -4.90
CA SER A 29 24.00 -0.57 -5.76
C SER A 29 25.27 -1.11 -6.47
N VAL A 30 26.01 -2.03 -5.84
CA VAL A 30 27.25 -2.58 -6.42
C VAL A 30 26.94 -3.70 -7.42
N PHE A 31 25.90 -4.50 -7.18
CA PHE A 31 25.51 -5.62 -8.04
C PHE A 31 24.03 -5.57 -8.43
N PRO A 32 23.61 -4.63 -9.31
CA PRO A 32 22.21 -4.42 -9.62
C PRO A 32 21.54 -5.58 -10.37
N LEU A 33 22.26 -6.22 -11.30
CA LEU A 33 21.72 -7.31 -12.14
C LEU A 33 21.41 -8.58 -11.32
N GLU A 34 22.39 -9.05 -10.54
CA GLU A 34 22.23 -10.23 -9.70
C GLU A 34 21.23 -9.97 -8.56
N SER A 35 21.27 -8.78 -7.94
CA SER A 35 20.28 -8.40 -6.93
C SER A 35 18.87 -8.41 -7.49
N GLY A 36 18.66 -7.89 -8.70
CA GLY A 36 17.35 -7.90 -9.38
C GLY A 36 16.82 -9.31 -9.59
N ARG A 37 17.66 -10.26 -10.05
CA ARG A 37 17.28 -11.66 -10.26
C ARG A 37 16.86 -12.33 -8.96
N VAL A 38 17.68 -12.21 -7.92
CA VAL A 38 17.40 -12.79 -6.60
C VAL A 38 16.11 -12.21 -6.01
N LEU A 39 15.87 -10.90 -6.16
CA LEU A 39 14.65 -10.26 -5.69
C LEU A 39 13.41 -10.75 -6.43
N LEU A 40 13.51 -10.95 -7.75
CA LEU A 40 12.40 -11.44 -8.57
C LEU A 40 12.08 -12.91 -8.25
N ASP A 41 13.11 -13.74 -8.06
CA ASP A 41 12.96 -15.14 -7.64
C ASP A 41 12.33 -15.23 -6.24
N ALA A 42 12.78 -14.37 -5.31
CA ALA A 42 12.17 -14.28 -3.98
C ALA A 42 10.71 -13.80 -4.04
N HIS A 43 10.40 -12.80 -4.87
CA HIS A 43 9.04 -12.30 -5.07
C HIS A 43 8.13 -13.40 -5.64
N THR A 44 8.54 -14.08 -6.71
CA THR A 44 7.75 -15.16 -7.32
C THR A 44 7.54 -16.33 -6.37
N TRP A 45 8.56 -16.69 -5.58
CA TRP A 45 8.42 -17.69 -4.52
C TRP A 45 7.43 -17.25 -3.44
N ALA A 46 7.51 -16.01 -2.95
CA ALA A 46 6.61 -15.49 -1.94
C ALA A 46 5.15 -15.45 -2.44
N SER A 47 4.93 -14.97 -3.66
CA SER A 47 3.59 -14.91 -4.27
C SER A 47 2.95 -16.30 -4.42
N ARG A 48 3.74 -17.33 -4.78
CA ARG A 48 3.23 -18.70 -4.94
C ARG A 48 2.94 -19.40 -3.61
N ASN A 49 3.79 -19.23 -2.61
CA ASN A 49 3.69 -19.99 -1.35
C ASN A 49 2.89 -19.25 -0.27
N VAL A 50 3.02 -17.92 -0.19
CA VAL A 50 2.44 -17.09 0.87
C VAL A 50 1.19 -16.34 0.39
N GLY A 51 0.94 -16.28 -0.93
CA GLY A 51 -0.18 -15.53 -1.51
C GLY A 51 -1.56 -15.91 -0.94
N TRP A 52 -1.83 -17.20 -0.74
CA TRP A 52 -3.10 -17.67 -0.17
C TRP A 52 -3.29 -17.20 1.29
N TYR A 53 -2.22 -17.25 2.09
CA TYR A 53 -2.23 -16.79 3.48
C TYR A 53 -2.39 -15.27 3.54
N TYR A 54 -1.71 -14.54 2.65
CA TYR A 54 -1.82 -13.09 2.57
C TYR A 54 -3.26 -12.64 2.28
N LEU A 55 -3.93 -13.27 1.30
CA LEU A 55 -5.33 -12.96 0.99
C LEU A 55 -6.27 -13.25 2.16
N LEU A 56 -6.11 -14.41 2.81
CA LEU A 56 -6.92 -14.78 3.97
C LEU A 56 -6.70 -13.80 5.14
N ALA A 57 -5.44 -13.45 5.43
CA ALA A 57 -5.10 -12.49 6.48
C ALA A 57 -5.70 -11.11 6.19
N MET A 58 -5.60 -10.61 4.95
CA MET A 58 -6.18 -9.32 4.56
C MET A 58 -7.70 -9.29 4.74
N THR A 59 -8.40 -10.34 4.30
CA THR A 59 -9.84 -10.47 4.51
C THR A 59 -10.19 -10.58 5.99
N LEU A 60 -9.43 -11.34 6.77
CA LEU A 60 -9.63 -11.47 8.22
C LEU A 60 -9.45 -10.13 8.93
N TYR A 61 -8.41 -9.35 8.61
CA TYR A 61 -8.20 -8.02 9.17
C TYR A 61 -9.32 -7.06 8.81
N LEU A 62 -9.80 -7.09 7.56
CA LEU A 62 -10.95 -6.28 7.13
C LEU A 62 -12.20 -6.62 7.95
N VAL A 63 -12.52 -7.91 8.06
CA VAL A 63 -13.65 -8.39 8.86
C VAL A 63 -13.47 -8.02 10.32
N PHE A 64 -12.27 -8.14 10.87
CA PHE A 64 -11.96 -7.78 12.25
C PHE A 64 -12.16 -6.28 12.53
N VAL A 65 -11.70 -5.41 11.64
CA VAL A 65 -11.90 -3.96 11.76
C VAL A 65 -13.39 -3.61 11.64
N LEU A 66 -14.11 -4.19 10.68
CA LEU A 66 -15.56 -3.98 10.53
C LEU A 66 -16.34 -4.49 11.75
N ALA A 67 -16.00 -5.67 12.26
CA ALA A 67 -16.60 -6.23 13.45
C ALA A 67 -16.34 -5.34 14.68
N THR A 68 -15.12 -4.81 14.83
CA THR A 68 -14.77 -3.90 15.93
C THR A 68 -15.48 -2.55 15.79
N ALA A 69 -15.62 -2.03 14.58
CA ALA A 69 -16.31 -0.77 14.31
C ALA A 69 -17.83 -0.87 14.57
N LEU A 70 -18.43 -2.03 14.32
CA LEU A 70 -19.86 -2.31 14.58
C LEU A 70 -20.11 -2.82 16.02
N SER A 71 -19.06 -3.27 16.73
CA SER A 71 -19.14 -3.72 18.12
C SER A 71 -19.37 -2.56 19.08
N SER A 72 -19.91 -2.87 20.26
CA SER A 72 -20.03 -1.94 21.39
C SER A 72 -18.70 -1.30 21.80
N ASP A 73 -17.58 -1.97 21.51
CA ASP A 73 -16.22 -1.49 21.79
C ASP A 73 -15.80 -0.31 20.90
N GLY A 74 -16.46 -0.12 19.74
CA GLY A 74 -16.20 1.00 18.84
C GLY A 74 -16.65 2.35 19.37
N ASN A 75 -17.54 2.36 20.38
CA ASN A 75 -18.04 3.58 21.02
C ASN A 75 -17.15 4.04 22.20
N ILE A 76 -16.07 3.31 22.50
CA ILE A 76 -15.15 3.65 23.58
C ILE A 76 -14.18 4.72 23.08
N LYS A 77 -14.19 5.86 23.76
CA LYS A 77 -13.28 6.97 23.51
C LYS A 77 -11.84 6.56 23.82
N ARG A 78 -10.94 6.72 22.84
CA ARG A 78 -9.50 6.47 23.03
C ARG A 78 -8.82 7.67 23.67
N GLY A 79 -8.99 7.85 24.97
CA GLY A 79 -8.46 8.96 25.78
C GLY A 79 -9.04 8.93 27.18
N ALA A 80 -8.71 9.90 28.03
CA ALA A 80 -9.45 10.03 29.29
C ALA A 80 -10.91 10.41 28.97
N ASP A 81 -11.87 9.97 29.81
CA ASP A 81 -13.30 10.17 29.54
C ASP A 81 -13.67 11.65 29.28
N HIS A 82 -12.89 12.58 29.84
CA HIS A 82 -13.07 14.03 29.79
C HIS A 82 -12.24 14.75 28.70
N ASP A 83 -11.44 14.06 27.88
CA ASP A 83 -10.59 14.73 26.88
C ASP A 83 -11.38 15.19 25.64
N GLU A 84 -11.41 16.47 25.31
CA GLU A 84 -12.01 16.90 24.05
C GLU A 84 -11.10 16.57 22.86
N PRO A 85 -11.64 16.26 21.67
CA PRO A 85 -10.84 15.98 20.48
C PRO A 85 -9.97 17.20 20.12
N GLU A 86 -8.66 17.00 20.06
CA GLU A 86 -7.68 18.06 19.74
C GLU A 86 -7.82 18.62 18.32
N PHE A 87 -8.40 17.83 17.40
CA PHE A 87 -8.57 18.18 15.99
C PHE A 87 -10.04 18.21 15.60
N SER A 88 -10.40 19.18 14.75
CA SER A 88 -11.72 19.21 14.12
C SER A 88 -11.92 18.00 13.20
N TYR A 89 -13.17 17.55 13.04
CA TYR A 89 -13.49 16.42 12.16
C TYR A 89 -12.94 16.58 10.74
N LEU A 90 -12.92 17.81 10.21
CA LEU A 90 -12.38 18.10 8.88
C LEU A 90 -10.85 17.96 8.84
N SER A 91 -10.15 18.45 9.87
CA SER A 91 -8.70 18.31 9.96
C SER A 91 -8.29 16.84 10.15
N TRP A 92 -9.05 16.10 10.96
CA TRP A 92 -8.83 14.67 11.19
C TRP A 92 -9.05 13.84 9.92
N ALA A 93 -10.14 14.09 9.20
CA ALA A 93 -10.41 13.44 7.91
C ALA A 93 -9.32 13.77 6.87
N GLY A 94 -8.85 15.02 6.85
CA GLY A 94 -7.73 15.44 6.00
C GLY A 94 -6.42 14.71 6.31
N MET A 95 -6.12 14.48 7.60
CA MET A 95 -4.94 13.72 8.02
C MET A 95 -5.01 12.26 7.58
N LEU A 96 -6.17 11.61 7.73
CA LEU A 96 -6.38 10.22 7.26
C LEU A 96 -6.32 10.11 5.74
N PHE A 97 -6.84 11.10 5.01
CA PHE A 97 -6.76 11.12 3.56
C PHE A 97 -5.31 11.27 3.06
N ALA A 98 -4.52 12.13 3.70
CA ALA A 98 -3.11 12.33 3.37
C ALA A 98 -2.25 11.09 3.62
N ASP A 99 -2.53 10.34 4.70
CA ASP A 99 -1.86 9.08 4.99
C ASP A 99 -2.28 7.95 4.01
N GLY A 100 -3.57 7.91 3.64
CA GLY A 100 -4.15 6.82 2.85
C GLY A 100 -3.89 6.86 1.33
N ILE A 101 -3.89 8.05 0.69
CA ILE A 101 -3.82 8.19 -0.79
C ILE A 101 -2.41 8.62 -1.23
N SER A 102 -1.38 8.11 -0.59
CA SER A 102 0.00 8.56 -0.82
C SER A 102 0.57 8.15 -2.20
N ILE A 103 1.86 8.42 -2.40
CA ILE A 103 2.65 8.32 -3.65
C ILE A 103 2.32 7.14 -4.57
N THR A 104 1.90 6.01 -4.01
CA THR A 104 1.42 4.84 -4.74
C THR A 104 0.34 5.19 -5.78
N LEU A 105 -0.64 6.04 -5.45
CA LEU A 105 -1.70 6.40 -6.42
C LEU A 105 -1.13 7.22 -7.58
N PHE A 106 -0.26 8.20 -7.31
CA PHE A 106 0.38 9.01 -8.37
C PHE A 106 1.22 8.16 -9.33
N PHE A 107 1.94 7.16 -8.82
CA PHE A 107 2.71 6.25 -9.67
C PHE A 107 1.80 5.35 -10.53
N PHE A 108 0.84 4.68 -9.90
CA PHE A 108 -0.03 3.73 -10.59
C PHE A 108 -1.06 4.41 -11.51
N CYS A 109 -1.48 5.65 -11.23
CA CYS A 109 -2.34 6.43 -12.12
C CYS A 109 -1.76 6.66 -13.51
N VAL A 110 -0.43 6.58 -13.67
CA VAL A 110 0.23 6.71 -14.97
C VAL A 110 0.73 5.37 -15.47
N SER A 111 1.34 4.55 -14.59
CA SER A 111 1.98 3.30 -15.02
C SER A 111 0.98 2.25 -15.49
N GLU A 112 -0.16 2.12 -14.82
CA GLU A 112 -1.17 1.11 -15.10
C GLU A 112 -1.91 1.35 -16.43
N PRO A 113 -2.44 2.55 -16.73
CA PRO A 113 -3.10 2.79 -18.01
C PRO A 113 -2.11 2.73 -19.16
N LEU A 114 -0.85 3.16 -18.95
CA LEU A 114 0.19 3.03 -19.96
C LEU A 114 0.47 1.56 -20.29
N THR A 115 0.56 0.71 -19.26
CA THR A 115 0.81 -0.73 -19.44
C THR A 115 -0.37 -1.40 -20.15
N HIS A 116 -1.61 -1.09 -19.77
CA HIS A 116 -2.80 -1.66 -20.43
C HIS A 116 -3.08 -1.09 -21.82
N TYR A 117 -2.61 0.12 -22.12
CA TYR A 117 -2.65 0.69 -23.47
C TYR A 117 -1.69 -0.03 -24.41
N LEU A 118 -0.48 -0.36 -23.94
CA LEU A 118 0.53 -1.07 -24.72
C LEU A 118 0.26 -2.57 -24.80
N GLN A 119 -0.30 -3.17 -23.75
CA GLN A 119 -0.61 -4.60 -23.67
C GLN A 119 -2.07 -4.81 -23.21
N PRO A 120 -3.05 -4.64 -24.12
CA PRO A 120 -4.45 -4.78 -23.78
C PRO A 120 -4.82 -6.24 -23.44
N PRO A 121 -5.48 -6.50 -22.29
CA PRO A 121 -5.86 -7.86 -21.86
C PRO A 121 -6.78 -8.61 -22.81
N GLN A 122 -7.51 -7.87 -23.67
CA GLN A 122 -8.47 -8.42 -24.63
C GLN A 122 -7.83 -8.77 -25.99
N GLY A 123 -6.49 -8.80 -26.11
CA GLY A 123 -5.79 -9.34 -27.28
C GLY A 123 -5.64 -8.38 -28.47
N GLY A 124 -5.54 -7.07 -28.24
CA GLY A 124 -5.26 -6.07 -29.28
C GLY A 124 -3.76 -5.85 -29.56
N THR A 125 -3.43 -5.20 -30.68
CA THR A 125 -2.05 -4.85 -31.08
C THR A 125 -1.39 -3.75 -30.24
N GLY A 126 -2.15 -3.13 -29.33
CA GLY A 126 -1.75 -1.91 -28.62
C GLY A 126 -1.76 -0.69 -29.57
N ASN A 127 -1.75 0.52 -29.02
CA ASN A 127 -1.75 1.78 -29.78
C ASN A 127 -3.02 2.13 -30.58
N ASP A 128 -4.12 1.40 -30.38
CA ASP A 128 -5.41 1.65 -31.03
C ASP A 128 -6.39 2.39 -30.13
N GLU A 129 -7.37 3.09 -30.71
CA GLU A 129 -8.40 3.82 -29.95
C GLU A 129 -9.22 2.90 -29.03
N ALA A 130 -9.44 1.65 -29.44
CA ALA A 130 -10.08 0.63 -28.62
C ALA A 130 -9.26 0.27 -27.37
N SER A 131 -7.93 0.24 -27.47
CA SER A 131 -7.02 -0.03 -26.34
C SER A 131 -6.95 1.15 -25.37
N ALA A 132 -7.01 2.39 -25.87
CA ALA A 132 -7.08 3.60 -25.04
C ALA A 132 -8.36 3.62 -24.19
N ARG A 133 -9.50 3.24 -24.78
CA ARG A 133 -10.78 3.18 -24.07
C ARG A 133 -10.77 2.11 -22.98
N GLN A 134 -10.18 0.95 -23.25
CA GLN A 134 -10.04 -0.12 -22.26
C GLN A 134 -9.12 0.28 -21.11
N ALA A 135 -7.95 0.87 -21.40
CA ALA A 135 -7.04 1.35 -20.36
C ALA A 135 -7.70 2.37 -19.41
N MET A 136 -8.48 3.31 -19.95
CA MET A 136 -9.24 4.27 -19.14
C MET A 136 -10.35 3.60 -18.30
N GLN A 137 -10.93 2.50 -18.77
CA GLN A 137 -11.92 1.72 -17.99
C GLN A 137 -11.25 1.00 -16.81
N VAL A 138 -10.07 0.40 -17.00
CA VAL A 138 -9.36 -0.28 -15.91
C VAL A 138 -8.85 0.73 -14.87
N LEU A 139 -8.34 1.88 -15.31
CA LEU A 139 -7.97 2.98 -14.42
C LEU A 139 -9.16 3.49 -13.58
N PHE A 140 -10.35 3.60 -14.19
CA PHE A 140 -11.58 3.93 -13.45
C PHE A 140 -11.93 2.86 -12.41
N CYS A 141 -11.77 1.58 -12.74
CA CYS A 141 -11.96 0.48 -11.80
C CYS A 141 -10.95 0.52 -10.65
N ILE A 142 -9.71 0.97 -10.82
CA ILE A 142 -8.76 1.13 -9.69
C ILE A 142 -9.25 2.15 -8.67
N GLY A 143 -9.80 3.28 -9.14
CA GLY A 143 -10.37 4.31 -8.27
C GLY A 143 -11.59 3.84 -7.47
N VAL A 144 -12.35 2.85 -7.98
CA VAL A 144 -13.59 2.34 -7.37
C VAL A 144 -13.40 1.00 -6.64
N CYS A 145 -12.59 0.06 -7.14
CA CYS A 145 -12.39 -1.26 -6.53
C CYS A 145 -11.49 -1.23 -5.29
N MET A 146 -10.76 -0.13 -5.00
CA MET A 146 -10.15 0.05 -3.67
C MET A 146 -11.22 0.30 -2.57
N ALA A 147 -12.46 0.63 -2.94
CA ALA A 147 -13.60 0.74 -2.04
C ALA A 147 -14.42 -0.57 -1.88
N GLY A 148 -13.91 -1.69 -2.42
CA GLY A 148 -14.48 -3.02 -2.20
C GLY A 148 -15.43 -3.47 -3.30
N ALA A 149 -14.96 -4.39 -4.15
CA ALA A 149 -15.72 -5.45 -4.83
C ALA A 149 -15.10 -5.79 -6.19
N CYS A 150 -14.10 -6.67 -6.23
CA CYS A 150 -13.68 -7.31 -7.47
C CYS A 150 -13.31 -8.77 -7.19
N SER A 151 -14.31 -9.65 -7.05
CA SER A 151 -14.16 -11.10 -6.87
C SER A 151 -14.07 -11.87 -8.20
N HIS A 152 -13.79 -11.18 -9.32
CA HIS A 152 -13.65 -11.77 -10.64
C HIS A 152 -12.68 -10.94 -11.48
N SER A 153 -11.40 -11.07 -11.20
CA SER A 153 -10.35 -10.80 -12.19
C SER A 153 -9.51 -12.08 -12.37
N PRO A 154 -9.18 -12.46 -13.61
CA PRO A 154 -8.30 -13.60 -13.87
C PRO A 154 -6.91 -13.35 -13.25
N PRO A 155 -6.15 -14.43 -12.94
CA PRO A 155 -4.84 -14.30 -12.32
C PRO A 155 -3.92 -13.49 -13.24
N TRP A 156 -3.34 -12.45 -12.67
CA TRP A 156 -2.24 -11.68 -13.24
C TRP A 156 -1.14 -12.64 -13.76
N PRO A 157 -0.65 -12.50 -15.00
CA PRO A 157 0.63 -13.08 -15.41
C PRO A 157 1.81 -12.37 -14.73
#